data_AF-A0A7I8BKU2-F1
#
_entry.id   AF-A0A7I8BKU2-F1
#
_cell.length_a   1.000
_cell.length_b   1.000
_cell.length_c   1.000
_cell.angle_alpha   90.00
_cell.angle_beta   90.00
_cell.angle_gamma   90.00
#
_symmetry.space_group_name_H-M   'P 1'
#
loop_
_entity.id
_entity.type
_entity.pdbx_description
1 polymer ?
#
loop_
_entity_poly.entity_id
_entity_poly.type
_entity_poly.pdbx_seq_one_letter_code
_entity_poly.pdbx_strand_id
1 'polypeptide(L)'
;MDACIWDVDAAAYVENHHPLRGYLYPDGSTHIERYGRASGVLQQVSDSILDGVQLGIFVNTNKTQMWDPANRRGYEIPWPYIDPGQETDITPDAVAWLNRPYTIIAQQIKWMDRYCPSPVPVSFADSPDDKKSVQVEYLDLLPAIAPLFADLTQVNYRDDGVHTPYHLPVARWKIANLLNALCVETERRLAAEGRKVFLTKVGKGGDAYRGRASLYELHGLRVAGISRLVEMGIPVNVIQEFVAGHSTAVMTSYYDKGELGLFKAKLLESFRQAGIVNDWSAIREPMSRHKSIWVFNRHQAAYRDTDLLDQIASWITVPGGICPLGGTACDVGMAPLEENPDKVSPGYTRVKGGCGNCRFFSTGPAFVIQQSQAMNEIMLELRGHGRSRKALYERLSELAWTDLPDLDAGQRQKLTLDRQLLKEQIASIDLRCEPLILEWVNRYRMFEESLTRLDEWRQITDRSQNPKDGKFLLIAGSDRADILDEVEVRLERSGDFALVRNILEAAVIQGGLEKASNLSKETCSQFMDQILRVEDCRHLLMDIRDDALRHEAAYLMACMAEHLVGNNKVQEALDNKAPLPLTLPQHEDFRRWIAAVVDEAMKGKNRTALHDQNESLVKVLDDECSQ
;
A
#
# COMPACT_ATOMS: atom_id res chain seq x y z
N MET A 1 27.19 25.00 15.30
CA MET A 1 26.01 24.14 15.08
C MET A 1 25.94 23.05 16.13
N ASP A 2 26.66 21.92 16.01
CA ASP A 2 26.55 20.81 16.97
C ASP A 2 27.86 20.52 17.72
N ALA A 3 27.76 20.08 18.97
CA ALA A 3 28.91 19.71 19.80
C ALA A 3 29.49 18.31 19.46
N CYS A 4 28.62 17.38 19.06
CA CYS A 4 28.99 16.04 18.59
C CYS A 4 28.35 15.78 17.22
N ILE A 5 29.02 15.00 16.38
CA ILE A 5 28.52 14.59 15.05
C ILE A 5 28.66 13.07 14.88
N TRP A 6 27.83 12.48 14.03
CA TRP A 6 27.94 11.07 13.68
C TRP A 6 29.10 10.84 12.72
N ASP A 7 30.09 10.06 13.15
CA ASP A 7 31.21 9.63 12.31
C ASP A 7 30.83 8.35 11.54
N VAL A 8 30.99 8.41 10.22
CA VAL A 8 30.63 7.33 9.30
C VAL A 8 31.61 6.15 9.38
N ASP A 9 32.88 6.40 9.67
CA ASP A 9 33.92 5.37 9.76
C ASP A 9 33.95 4.70 11.14
N ALA A 10 33.72 5.48 12.21
CA ALA A 10 33.63 4.94 13.56
C ALA A 10 32.23 4.41 13.93
N ALA A 11 31.21 4.69 13.09
CA ALA A 11 29.80 4.38 13.35
C ALA A 11 29.34 4.79 14.76
N ALA A 12 29.78 5.97 15.21
CA ALA A 12 29.53 6.49 16.55
C ALA A 12 29.52 8.03 16.56
N TYR A 13 28.92 8.61 17.59
CA TYR A 13 29.05 10.05 17.84
C TYR A 13 30.45 10.40 18.34
N VAL A 14 31.11 11.31 17.64
CA VAL A 14 32.43 11.85 18.01
C VAL A 14 32.33 13.36 18.29
N GLU A 15 33.30 13.90 19.04
CA GLU A 15 33.36 15.35 19.26
C GLU A 15 33.53 16.09 17.93
N ASN A 16 32.74 17.13 17.73
CA ASN A 16 32.81 17.93 16.52
C ASN A 16 34.05 18.85 16.55
N HIS A 17 35.00 18.61 15.64
CA HIS A 17 36.16 19.48 15.43
C HIS A 17 36.02 20.40 14.21
N HIS A 18 34.87 20.36 13.53
CA HIS A 18 34.63 21.15 12.33
C HIS A 18 34.48 22.65 12.65
N PRO A 19 34.96 23.58 11.79
CA PRO A 19 34.84 25.03 12.01
C PRO A 19 33.41 25.51 12.26
N LEU A 20 32.41 24.82 11.71
CA LEU A 20 30.98 25.11 11.91
C LEU A 20 30.46 24.79 13.31
N ARG A 21 31.24 24.16 14.21
CA ARG A 21 30.87 23.99 15.62
C ARG A 21 30.49 25.32 16.25
N GLY A 22 31.26 26.39 16.00
CA GLY A 22 31.03 27.73 16.54
C GLY A 22 29.99 28.58 15.80
N TYR A 23 29.30 28.03 14.80
CA TYR A 23 28.28 28.78 14.05
C TYR A 23 27.09 29.17 14.94
N LEU A 24 26.73 30.46 14.90
CA LEU A 24 25.58 31.07 15.57
C LEU A 24 24.64 31.71 14.54
N TYR A 25 23.35 31.71 14.84
CA TYR A 25 22.34 32.43 14.04
C TYR A 25 22.48 33.95 14.21
N PRO A 26 21.85 34.79 13.34
CA PRO A 26 21.91 36.25 13.45
C PRO A 26 21.46 36.82 14.81
N ASP A 27 20.62 36.08 15.54
CA ASP A 27 20.13 36.41 16.88
C ASP A 27 21.06 35.94 18.02
N GLY A 28 22.19 35.31 17.69
CA GLY A 28 23.16 34.78 18.64
C GLY A 28 22.81 33.40 19.21
N SER A 29 21.68 32.79 18.81
CA SER A 29 21.27 31.47 19.27
C SER A 29 22.06 30.33 18.60
N THR A 30 22.16 29.19 19.28
CA THR A 30 22.69 27.95 18.69
C THR A 30 21.59 27.12 18.02
N HIS A 31 21.98 26.20 17.13
CA HIS A 31 21.02 25.32 16.43
C HIS A 31 20.20 24.45 17.41
N ILE A 32 20.87 23.90 18.41
CA ILE A 32 20.23 23.01 19.38
C ILE A 32 19.24 23.76 20.29
N GLU A 33 19.53 25.01 20.67
CA GLU A 33 18.59 25.85 21.43
C GLU A 33 17.33 26.16 20.62
N ARG A 34 17.49 26.35 19.30
CA ARG A 34 16.39 26.75 18.42
C ARG A 34 15.47 25.60 18.03
N TYR A 35 16.02 24.42 17.77
CA TYR A 35 15.26 23.28 17.22
C TYR A 35 15.18 22.07 18.17
N GLY A 36 15.92 22.10 19.29
CA GLY A 36 15.94 21.02 20.28
C GLY A 36 16.56 19.72 19.80
N ARG A 37 17.31 19.74 18.68
CA ARG A 37 17.88 18.56 18.01
C ARG A 37 19.19 18.89 17.32
N ALA A 38 19.95 17.86 16.94
CA ALA A 38 21.16 18.00 16.14
C ALA A 38 20.83 18.34 14.67
N SER A 39 21.79 18.96 13.97
CA SER A 39 21.66 19.38 12.57
C SER A 39 22.03 18.29 11.54
N GLY A 40 22.70 17.22 11.97
CA GLY A 40 23.19 16.14 11.10
C GLY A 40 22.08 15.32 10.43
N VAL A 41 22.34 14.81 9.22
CA VAL A 41 21.40 13.96 8.46
C VAL A 41 21.28 12.55 9.03
N LEU A 42 22.36 12.03 9.64
CA LEU A 42 22.36 10.75 10.33
C LEU A 42 22.24 11.02 11.84
N GLN A 43 21.20 10.47 12.45
CA GLN A 43 20.93 10.66 13.88
C GLN A 43 20.59 9.35 14.55
N GLN A 44 20.95 9.22 15.83
CA GLN A 44 20.45 8.11 16.63
C GLN A 44 19.01 8.40 17.07
N VAL A 45 18.11 7.50 16.72
CA VAL A 45 16.70 7.55 17.09
C VAL A 45 16.48 6.53 18.20
N SER A 46 15.96 7.00 19.34
CA SER A 46 15.57 6.15 20.45
C SER A 46 14.17 5.60 20.21
N ASP A 47 14.04 4.28 20.14
CA ASP A 47 12.75 3.61 20.13
C ASP A 47 12.29 3.37 21.57
N SER A 48 11.11 3.88 21.94
CA SER A 48 10.54 3.72 23.29
C SER A 48 10.08 2.28 23.59
N ILE A 49 9.97 1.42 22.57
CA ILE A 49 9.45 0.04 22.71
C ILE A 49 10.58 -0.99 22.62
N LEU A 50 11.60 -0.75 21.79
CA LEU A 50 12.68 -1.71 21.57
C LEU A 50 13.91 -1.50 22.47
N ASP A 51 13.89 -0.54 23.40
CA ASP A 51 15.01 -0.19 24.31
C ASP A 51 16.37 -0.15 23.59
N GLY A 52 16.33 0.33 22.34
CA GLY A 52 17.42 0.22 21.38
C GLY A 52 17.67 1.53 20.68
N VAL A 53 18.93 1.96 20.69
CA VAL A 53 19.39 3.15 19.97
C VAL A 53 19.77 2.72 18.55
N GLN A 54 19.09 3.25 17.53
CA GLN A 54 19.32 2.88 16.13
C GLN A 54 19.59 4.09 15.25
N LEU A 55 20.28 3.88 14.13
CA LEU A 55 20.62 4.95 13.19
C LEU A 55 19.43 5.28 12.26
N GLY A 56 18.87 6.47 12.38
CA GLY A 56 17.82 7.01 11.51
C GLY A 56 18.33 8.10 10.56
N ILE A 57 17.49 8.46 9.59
CA ILE A 57 17.76 9.55 8.64
C ILE A 57 16.87 10.73 8.98
N PHE A 58 17.46 11.87 9.30
CA PHE A 58 16.74 13.10 9.57
C PHE A 58 16.63 13.99 8.33
N VAL A 59 15.42 14.48 8.05
CA VAL A 59 15.15 15.43 6.98
C VAL A 59 14.66 16.73 7.59
N ASN A 60 15.45 17.78 7.38
CA ASN A 60 15.26 19.12 7.95
C ASN A 60 14.08 19.92 7.37
N THR A 61 13.43 19.45 6.30
CA THR A 61 12.35 20.18 5.63
C THR A 61 11.26 19.25 5.09
N ASN A 62 10.03 19.74 5.02
CA ASN A 62 8.92 19.07 4.33
C ASN A 62 8.06 20.12 3.58
N LYS A 63 7.51 19.75 2.42
CA LYS A 63 6.56 20.57 1.64
C LYS A 63 5.33 21.01 2.44
N THR A 64 4.93 20.25 3.46
CA THR A 64 3.68 20.44 4.21
C THR A 64 3.86 21.20 5.53
N GLN A 65 5.02 21.07 6.19
CA GLN A 65 5.36 21.80 7.43
C GLN A 65 5.79 23.25 7.21
N MET A 66 5.98 23.68 5.95
CA MET A 66 6.24 25.10 5.64
C MET A 66 5.06 26.03 5.99
N TRP A 67 3.87 25.49 6.30
CA TRP A 67 2.65 26.25 6.59
C TRP A 67 2.29 26.40 8.08
N ASP A 68 2.99 25.72 9.00
CA ASP A 68 2.77 25.85 10.45
C ASP A 68 4.03 26.35 11.19
N PRO A 69 4.05 27.60 11.67
CA PRO A 69 5.15 28.17 12.43
C PRO A 69 5.56 27.40 13.69
N ALA A 70 4.64 26.68 14.33
CA ALA A 70 4.88 26.00 15.60
C ALA A 70 5.54 24.61 15.44
N ASN A 71 5.45 24.00 14.26
CA ASN A 71 5.82 22.60 14.02
C ASN A 71 6.98 22.44 13.02
N ARG A 72 7.88 23.43 12.97
CA ARG A 72 9.04 23.54 12.05
C ARG A 72 10.23 22.67 12.46
N ARG A 73 9.98 21.41 12.77
CA ARG A 73 10.96 20.50 13.40
C ARG A 73 11.58 19.48 12.43
N GLY A 74 11.19 19.46 11.16
CA GLY A 74 11.60 18.41 10.22
C GLY A 74 10.95 17.07 10.59
N TYR A 75 11.38 15.98 9.96
CA TYR A 75 10.89 14.64 10.26
C TYR A 75 12.01 13.60 10.18
N GLU A 76 11.83 12.52 10.92
CA GLU A 76 12.76 11.40 10.99
C GLU A 76 12.22 10.24 10.15
N ILE A 77 13.10 9.64 9.36
CA ILE A 77 12.81 8.44 8.58
C ILE A 77 13.46 7.26 9.31
N PRO A 78 12.66 6.39 9.97
CA PRO A 78 13.14 5.17 10.61
C PRO A 78 13.44 4.08 9.57
N TRP A 79 14.31 4.38 8.61
CA TRP A 79 14.78 3.37 7.68
C TRP A 79 15.60 2.30 8.44
N PRO A 80 15.47 1.00 8.13
CA PRO A 80 16.25 0.00 8.83
C PRO A 80 17.73 0.09 8.43
N TYR A 81 18.59 0.24 9.43
CA TYR A 81 20.01 -0.07 9.30
C TYR A 81 20.27 -1.45 9.89
N ILE A 82 20.87 -2.35 9.11
CA ILE A 82 21.27 -3.69 9.54
C ILE A 82 22.79 -3.73 9.51
N ASP A 83 23.44 -4.00 10.64
CA ASP A 83 24.89 -4.16 10.66
C ASP A 83 25.29 -5.38 9.81
N PRO A 84 26.20 -5.24 8.82
CA PRO A 84 26.70 -6.37 8.03
C PRO A 84 27.27 -7.53 8.86
N GLY A 85 27.66 -7.30 10.12
CA GLY A 85 28.14 -8.32 11.05
C GLY A 85 27.07 -9.01 11.88
N GLN A 86 25.80 -8.61 11.80
CA GLN A 86 24.71 -9.17 12.59
C GLN A 86 24.06 -10.37 11.86
N GLU A 87 23.94 -11.52 12.53
CA GLU A 87 23.17 -12.65 12.00
C GLU A 87 21.69 -12.24 11.85
N THR A 88 21.16 -12.36 10.64
CA THR A 88 19.75 -12.04 10.33
C THR A 88 19.17 -13.07 9.38
N ASP A 89 17.85 -13.32 9.50
CA ASP A 89 17.11 -14.26 8.64
C ASP A 89 16.83 -13.73 7.22
N ILE A 90 17.48 -12.62 6.83
CA ILE A 90 17.23 -11.90 5.57
C ILE A 90 18.38 -12.18 4.60
N THR A 91 18.06 -12.32 3.31
CA THR A 91 19.10 -12.59 2.30
C THR A 91 20.15 -11.47 2.23
N PRO A 92 21.44 -11.80 2.00
CA PRO A 92 22.51 -10.80 1.93
C PRO A 92 22.25 -9.69 0.90
N ASP A 93 21.61 -10.01 -0.22
CA ASP A 93 21.24 -9.04 -1.26
C ASP A 93 20.18 -8.04 -0.77
N ALA A 94 19.21 -8.50 0.02
CA ALA A 94 18.20 -7.64 0.62
C ALA A 94 18.81 -6.73 1.71
N VAL A 95 19.75 -7.24 2.50
CA VAL A 95 20.52 -6.41 3.46
C VAL A 95 21.30 -5.31 2.74
N ALA A 96 21.99 -5.64 1.64
CA ALA A 96 22.72 -4.67 0.83
C ALA A 96 21.79 -3.59 0.24
N TRP A 97 20.57 -3.98 -0.16
CA TRP A 97 19.55 -3.05 -0.66
C TRP A 97 19.02 -2.14 0.45
N LEU A 98 18.67 -2.70 1.61
CA LEU A 98 18.18 -1.92 2.77
C LEU A 98 19.23 -0.93 3.26
N ASN A 99 20.51 -1.29 3.28
CA ASN A 99 21.58 -0.40 3.70
C ASN A 99 22.00 0.63 2.62
N ARG A 100 21.44 0.55 1.41
CA ARG A 100 21.85 1.39 0.28
C ARG A 100 21.73 2.91 0.54
N PRO A 101 20.66 3.44 1.17
CA PRO A 101 20.56 4.86 1.48
C PRO A 101 21.70 5.35 2.38
N TYR A 102 22.02 4.57 3.43
CA TYR A 102 23.14 4.88 4.33
C TYR A 102 24.49 4.87 3.60
N THR A 103 24.71 3.88 2.73
CA THR A 103 25.93 3.80 1.91
C THR A 103 26.08 5.02 0.99
N ILE A 104 25.00 5.50 0.38
CA ILE A 104 25.04 6.69 -0.48
C ILE A 104 25.34 7.94 0.35
N ILE A 105 24.67 8.12 1.50
CA ILE A 105 24.92 9.24 2.41
C ILE A 105 26.37 9.24 2.89
N ALA A 106 26.88 8.08 3.33
CA ALA A 106 28.26 7.88 3.76
C ALA A 106 29.27 8.25 2.66
N GLN A 107 29.05 7.79 1.44
CA GLN A 107 29.90 8.12 0.29
C GLN A 107 29.88 9.62 -0.02
N GLN A 108 28.70 10.25 0.07
CA GLN A 108 28.55 11.66 -0.19
C GLN A 108 29.21 12.52 0.90
N ILE A 109 29.14 12.12 2.17
CA ILE A 109 29.83 12.79 3.29
C ILE A 109 31.35 12.77 3.02
N LYS A 110 31.92 11.59 2.75
CA LYS A 110 33.35 11.44 2.41
C LYS A 110 33.76 12.27 1.20
N TRP A 111 32.89 12.38 0.21
CA TRP A 111 33.13 13.21 -0.96
C TRP A 111 33.16 14.70 -0.59
N MET A 112 32.19 15.17 0.22
CA MET A 112 32.16 16.55 0.70
C MET A 112 33.38 16.87 1.58
N ASP A 113 33.79 15.99 2.48
CA ASP A 113 34.97 16.20 3.32
C ASP A 113 36.25 16.34 2.49
N ARG A 114 36.32 15.65 1.34
CA ARG A 114 37.48 15.72 0.43
C ARG A 114 37.50 16.99 -0.42
N TYR A 115 36.35 17.41 -0.95
CA TYR A 115 36.28 18.45 -1.99
C TYR A 115 35.73 19.80 -1.49
N CYS A 116 35.04 19.83 -0.35
CA CYS A 116 34.51 21.01 0.31
C CYS A 116 34.59 20.85 1.84
N PRO A 117 35.80 20.85 2.43
CA PRO A 117 36.02 20.57 3.87
C PRO A 117 35.55 21.68 4.81
N SER A 118 35.04 22.80 4.30
CA SER A 118 34.53 23.91 5.11
C SER A 118 33.35 24.57 4.39
N PRO A 119 32.19 23.89 4.31
CA PRO A 119 31.02 24.41 3.64
C PRO A 119 30.47 25.63 4.38
N VAL A 120 30.02 26.63 3.63
CA VAL A 120 29.32 27.79 4.18
C VAL A 120 27.84 27.45 4.35
N PRO A 121 27.23 27.65 5.53
CA PRO A 121 25.80 27.37 5.73
C PRO A 121 24.95 28.27 4.85
N VAL A 122 24.02 27.68 4.10
CA VAL A 122 23.08 28.39 3.23
C VAL A 122 21.70 28.46 3.88
N SER A 123 20.97 29.52 3.59
CA SER A 123 19.56 29.70 3.97
C SER A 123 18.67 29.65 2.73
N PHE A 124 17.36 29.51 2.91
CA PHE A 124 16.37 29.58 1.84
C PHE A 124 16.38 30.95 1.12
N ALA A 125 16.89 31.99 1.78
CA ALA A 125 17.09 33.31 1.17
C ALA A 125 18.18 33.33 0.09
N ASP A 126 19.16 32.42 0.16
CA ASP A 126 20.29 32.36 -0.78
C ASP A 126 19.90 31.72 -2.13
N SER A 127 18.78 30.98 -2.17
CA SER A 127 18.25 30.35 -3.39
C SER A 127 17.13 31.20 -4.01
N PRO A 128 17.26 31.66 -5.27
CA PRO A 128 16.23 32.50 -5.91
C PRO A 128 14.87 31.83 -6.06
N ASP A 129 14.84 30.49 -6.17
CA ASP A 129 13.61 29.71 -6.33
C ASP A 129 12.95 29.44 -4.96
N ASP A 130 13.75 29.15 -3.93
CA ASP A 130 13.24 28.91 -2.58
C ASP A 130 12.77 30.22 -1.92
N LYS A 131 13.46 31.33 -2.18
CA LYS A 131 13.06 32.68 -1.72
C LYS A 131 11.67 33.08 -2.20
N LYS A 132 11.20 32.58 -3.34
CA LYS A 132 9.83 32.83 -3.86
C LYS A 132 8.77 31.99 -3.16
N SER A 133 9.19 30.87 -2.56
CA SER A 133 8.30 29.87 -1.97
C SER A 133 8.10 30.08 -0.47
N VAL A 134 8.88 30.98 0.14
CA VAL A 134 8.84 31.32 1.57
C VAL A 134 8.44 32.79 1.74
N GLN A 135 7.51 33.08 2.65
CA GLN A 135 7.18 34.46 3.00
C GLN A 135 8.34 35.13 3.73
N VAL A 136 8.61 36.39 3.40
CA VAL A 136 9.82 37.12 3.85
C VAL A 136 9.90 37.20 5.38
N GLU A 137 8.76 37.31 6.07
CA GLU A 137 8.70 37.39 7.53
C GLU A 137 9.17 36.12 8.26
N TYR A 138 9.21 34.97 7.58
CA TYR A 138 9.58 33.68 8.17
C TYR A 138 10.99 33.21 7.77
N LEU A 139 11.72 33.94 6.93
CA LEU A 139 13.06 33.56 6.47
C LEU A 139 14.05 33.40 7.63
N ASP A 140 13.99 34.30 8.60
CA ASP A 140 14.89 34.28 9.76
C ASP A 140 14.62 33.12 10.71
N LEU A 141 13.43 32.50 10.63
CA LEU A 141 12.99 31.37 11.44
C LEU A 141 13.35 30.00 10.84
N LEU A 142 13.84 29.97 9.61
CA LEU A 142 14.23 28.74 8.94
C LEU A 142 15.66 28.31 9.29
N PRO A 143 15.94 27.00 9.35
CA PRO A 143 17.27 26.52 9.67
C PRO A 143 18.25 26.85 8.54
N ALA A 144 19.45 27.32 8.90
CA ALA A 144 20.60 27.30 8.01
C ALA A 144 21.04 25.85 7.79
N ILE A 145 21.41 25.51 6.55
CA ILE A 145 21.71 24.16 6.13
C ILE A 145 23.09 24.10 5.46
N ALA A 146 23.86 23.06 5.73
CA ALA A 146 25.02 22.69 4.92
C ALA A 146 24.57 21.58 3.96
N PRO A 147 24.37 21.84 2.66
CA PRO A 147 23.80 20.85 1.76
C PRO A 147 24.77 19.67 1.57
N LEU A 148 24.32 18.46 1.90
CA LEU A 148 25.11 17.26 1.64
C LEU A 148 25.28 17.01 0.13
N PHE A 149 24.21 17.26 -0.64
CA PHE A 149 24.21 17.18 -2.10
C PHE A 149 24.39 18.59 -2.70
N ALA A 150 25.54 19.21 -2.41
CA ALA A 150 25.92 20.52 -2.94
C ALA A 150 26.50 20.42 -4.36
N ASP A 151 26.21 21.41 -5.19
CA ASP A 151 26.81 21.54 -6.52
C ASP A 151 28.13 22.32 -6.45
N LEU A 152 29.25 21.60 -6.39
CA LEU A 152 30.57 22.22 -6.37
C LEU A 152 31.03 22.77 -7.73
N THR A 153 30.28 22.52 -8.82
CA THR A 153 30.62 23.07 -10.15
C THR A 153 30.18 24.52 -10.31
N GLN A 154 29.28 25.00 -9.45
CA GLN A 154 28.78 26.36 -9.44
C GLN A 154 29.09 27.01 -8.10
N VAL A 155 29.83 28.12 -8.14
CA VAL A 155 30.12 28.95 -6.98
C VAL A 155 29.19 30.15 -7.02
N ASN A 156 28.38 30.30 -5.97
CA ASN A 156 27.60 31.51 -5.75
C ASN A 156 28.32 32.40 -4.74
N TYR A 157 28.08 33.70 -4.79
CA TYR A 157 28.72 34.68 -3.92
C TYR A 157 27.65 35.44 -3.15
N ARG A 158 27.84 35.60 -1.83
CA ARG A 158 26.95 36.45 -1.03
C ARG A 158 27.25 37.92 -1.28
N ASP A 159 26.22 38.75 -1.19
CA ASP A 159 26.33 40.21 -1.29
C ASP A 159 26.64 40.82 0.08
N ASP A 160 27.72 40.34 0.71
CA ASP A 160 28.18 40.73 2.06
C ASP A 160 29.41 41.65 2.02
N GLY A 161 29.74 42.19 0.84
CA GLY A 161 30.95 42.99 0.58
C GLY A 161 32.24 42.17 0.53
N VAL A 162 32.32 41.07 1.29
CA VAL A 162 33.45 40.11 1.32
C VAL A 162 33.38 39.12 0.14
N HIS A 163 32.20 38.98 -0.49
CA HIS A 163 31.93 38.03 -1.56
C HIS A 163 32.22 36.59 -1.10
N THR A 164 31.60 36.18 0.00
CA THR A 164 31.79 34.83 0.54
C THR A 164 31.27 33.78 -0.46
N PRO A 165 32.11 32.82 -0.92
CA PRO A 165 31.67 31.76 -1.82
C PRO A 165 30.82 30.72 -1.08
N TYR A 166 29.70 30.33 -1.65
CA TYR A 166 28.83 29.27 -1.13
C TYR A 166 28.28 28.38 -2.25
N HIS A 167 27.87 27.17 -1.86
CA HIS A 167 27.34 26.16 -2.78
C HIS A 167 25.89 25.84 -2.45
N LEU A 168 25.04 25.88 -3.48
CA LEU A 168 23.63 25.52 -3.37
C LEU A 168 23.44 24.01 -3.64
N PRO A 169 22.29 23.43 -3.23
CA PRO A 169 21.91 22.09 -3.64
C PRO A 169 21.90 21.93 -5.17
N VAL A 170 22.16 20.72 -5.65
CA VAL A 170 22.15 20.44 -7.10
C VAL A 170 20.80 20.79 -7.72
N ALA A 171 20.81 21.64 -8.73
CA ALA A 171 19.60 22.10 -9.41
C ALA A 171 18.87 20.94 -10.11
N ARG A 172 17.53 20.97 -10.08
CA ARG A 172 16.64 19.94 -10.65
C ARG A 172 17.00 19.59 -12.11
N TRP A 173 17.28 20.60 -12.93
CA TRP A 173 17.58 20.40 -14.35
C TRP A 173 18.89 19.63 -14.59
N LYS A 174 19.90 19.79 -13.71
CA LYS A 174 21.15 19.02 -13.81
C LYS A 174 20.92 17.54 -13.52
N ILE A 175 20.09 17.25 -12.51
CA ILE A 175 19.69 15.88 -12.16
C ILE A 175 18.89 15.26 -13.33
N ALA A 176 17.96 16.01 -13.92
CA ALA A 176 17.19 15.56 -15.07
C ALA A 176 18.08 15.27 -16.28
N ASN A 177 19.04 16.15 -16.58
CA ASN A 177 20.00 15.94 -17.67
C ASN A 177 20.91 14.73 -17.43
N LEU A 178 21.35 14.50 -16.19
CA LEU A 178 22.12 13.31 -15.83
C LEU A 178 21.29 12.03 -16.05
N LEU A 179 20.02 12.03 -15.63
CA LEU A 179 19.11 10.91 -15.87
C LEU A 179 18.91 10.65 -17.36
N ASN A 180 18.73 11.70 -18.17
CA ASN A 180 18.62 11.58 -19.62
C ASN A 180 19.88 10.96 -20.24
N ALA A 181 21.07 11.41 -19.83
CA ALA A 181 22.33 10.86 -20.28
C ALA A 181 22.49 9.39 -19.87
N LEU A 182 22.10 9.03 -18.65
CA LEU A 182 22.13 7.66 -18.13
C LEU A 182 21.21 6.75 -18.95
N CYS A 183 19.97 7.17 -19.23
CA CYS A 183 19.04 6.37 -20.03
C CYS A 183 19.56 6.13 -21.46
N VAL A 184 20.12 7.15 -22.11
CA VAL A 184 20.73 7.01 -23.46
C VAL A 184 21.91 6.03 -23.44
N GLU A 185 22.80 6.14 -22.45
CA GLU A 185 23.95 5.24 -22.33
C GLU A 185 23.53 3.81 -21.97
N THR A 186 22.50 3.65 -21.14
CA THR A 186 21.95 2.34 -20.76
C THR A 186 21.33 1.63 -21.96
N GLU A 187 20.52 2.32 -22.77
CA GLU A 187 20.00 1.78 -24.03
C GLU A 187 21.14 1.34 -24.96
N ARG A 188 22.20 2.16 -25.07
CA ARG A 188 23.36 1.85 -25.92
C ARG A 188 24.07 0.57 -25.49
N ARG A 189 24.31 0.40 -24.18
CA ARG A 189 24.97 -0.79 -23.62
C ARG A 189 24.12 -2.04 -23.76
N LEU A 190 22.84 -1.95 -23.42
CA LEU A 190 21.90 -3.07 -23.55
C LEU A 190 21.71 -3.49 -25.00
N ALA A 191 21.65 -2.53 -25.93
CA ALA A 191 21.58 -2.82 -27.36
C ALA A 191 22.85 -3.53 -27.86
N ALA A 192 24.04 -3.21 -27.32
CA ALA A 192 25.28 -3.90 -27.65
C ALA A 192 25.31 -5.35 -27.12
N GLU A 193 24.60 -5.63 -26.03
CA GLU A 193 24.37 -6.97 -25.48
C GLU A 193 23.23 -7.73 -26.20
N GLY A 194 22.62 -7.14 -27.24
CA GLY A 194 21.51 -7.74 -28.00
C GLY A 194 20.13 -7.57 -27.36
N ARG A 195 20.03 -6.85 -26.23
CA ARG A 195 18.77 -6.56 -25.52
C ARG A 195 18.22 -5.22 -25.99
N LYS A 196 17.16 -5.24 -26.81
CA LYS A 196 16.46 -4.01 -27.24
C LYS A 196 15.55 -3.50 -26.12
N VAL A 197 16.00 -2.46 -25.42
CA VAL A 197 15.22 -1.76 -24.38
C VAL A 197 15.03 -0.31 -24.80
N PHE A 198 13.81 0.23 -24.62
CA PHE A 198 13.47 1.62 -24.90
C PHE A 198 13.21 2.35 -23.58
N LEU A 199 14.15 3.22 -23.20
CA LEU A 199 14.12 4.09 -22.01
C LEU A 199 13.98 5.58 -22.39
N THR A 200 14.13 5.92 -23.68
CA THR A 200 14.14 7.29 -24.17
C THR A 200 13.12 7.54 -25.29
N LYS A 201 12.64 8.79 -25.37
CA LYS A 201 11.81 9.33 -26.46
C LYS A 201 12.54 10.45 -27.18
N VAL A 202 12.09 10.77 -28.39
CA VAL A 202 12.59 11.96 -29.13
C VAL A 202 12.24 13.21 -28.32
N GLY A 203 13.27 13.91 -27.85
CA GLY A 203 13.13 15.13 -27.07
C GLY A 203 13.34 16.36 -27.94
N LYS A 204 12.56 17.42 -27.72
CA LYS A 204 12.75 18.73 -28.35
C LYS A 204 13.27 19.71 -27.28
N GLY A 205 14.33 20.46 -27.59
CA GLY A 205 14.84 21.56 -26.73
C GLY A 205 15.96 21.20 -25.76
N GLY A 206 16.23 22.10 -24.80
CA GLY A 206 17.36 22.04 -23.85
C GLY A 206 17.29 20.95 -22.77
N ASP A 207 16.14 20.28 -22.64
CA ASP A 207 15.93 19.17 -21.70
C ASP A 207 16.29 17.80 -22.29
N ALA A 208 16.76 17.73 -23.54
CA ALA A 208 17.12 16.48 -24.21
C ALA A 208 18.64 16.29 -24.25
N TYR A 209 19.11 15.11 -23.85
CA TYR A 209 20.51 14.71 -24.04
C TYR A 209 20.67 14.04 -25.42
N ARG A 210 21.43 14.66 -26.32
CA ARG A 210 21.63 14.19 -27.71
C ARG A 210 20.30 13.98 -28.47
N GLY A 211 19.33 14.89 -28.29
CA GLY A 211 18.02 14.82 -28.94
C GLY A 211 17.09 13.73 -28.38
N ARG A 212 17.48 13.07 -27.28
CA ARG A 212 16.69 12.07 -26.58
C ARG A 212 16.43 12.48 -25.14
N ALA A 213 15.21 12.28 -24.67
CA ALA A 213 14.80 12.54 -23.30
C ALA A 213 14.34 11.23 -22.66
N SER A 214 14.55 11.06 -21.36
CA SER A 214 14.04 9.90 -20.62
C SER A 214 12.52 9.82 -20.72
N LEU A 215 12.01 8.61 -20.82
CA LEU A 215 10.57 8.32 -20.66
C LEU A 215 10.13 8.54 -19.21
N TYR A 216 11.05 8.41 -18.26
CA TYR A 216 10.76 8.50 -16.83
C TYR A 216 11.07 9.89 -16.30
N GLU A 217 10.10 10.49 -15.64
CA GLU A 217 10.34 11.70 -14.85
C GLU A 217 10.86 11.34 -13.46
N LEU A 218 11.72 12.19 -12.90
CA LEU A 218 12.25 12.03 -11.53
C LEU A 218 11.13 11.88 -10.50
N HIS A 219 10.00 12.56 -10.70
CA HIS A 219 8.83 12.41 -9.83
C HIS A 219 8.20 11.03 -9.96
N GLY A 220 8.05 10.51 -11.18
CA GLY A 220 7.51 9.17 -11.44
C GLY A 220 8.38 8.06 -10.84
N LEU A 221 9.70 8.19 -10.89
CA LEU A 221 10.61 7.24 -10.24
C LEU A 221 10.45 7.22 -8.71
N ARG A 222 10.26 8.40 -8.09
CA ARG A 222 9.96 8.50 -6.66
C ARG A 222 8.64 7.81 -6.32
N VAL A 223 7.59 8.06 -7.11
CA VAL A 223 6.28 7.42 -6.91
C VAL A 223 6.39 5.91 -7.09
N ALA A 224 7.10 5.42 -8.09
CA ALA A 224 7.32 3.98 -8.30
C ALA A 224 8.02 3.32 -7.11
N GLY A 225 9.03 3.97 -6.51
CA GLY A 225 9.69 3.47 -5.30
C GLY A 225 8.76 3.40 -4.10
N ILE A 226 7.89 4.40 -3.93
CA ILE A 226 6.85 4.42 -2.89
C ILE A 226 5.82 3.32 -3.15
N SER A 227 5.32 3.19 -4.38
CA SER A 227 4.38 2.13 -4.77
C SER A 227 4.97 0.75 -4.54
N ARG A 228 6.27 0.55 -4.78
CA ARG A 228 6.94 -0.72 -4.50
C ARG A 228 6.92 -1.07 -3.01
N LEU A 229 7.05 -0.09 -2.12
CA LEU A 229 6.91 -0.29 -0.68
C LEU A 229 5.49 -0.75 -0.30
N VAL A 230 4.47 -0.17 -0.95
CA VAL A 230 3.07 -0.60 -0.78
C VAL A 230 2.88 -2.04 -1.29
N GLU A 231 3.41 -2.38 -2.47
CA GLU A 231 3.31 -3.72 -3.07
C GLU A 231 3.95 -4.80 -2.17
N MET A 232 5.00 -4.45 -1.45
CA MET A 232 5.66 -5.33 -0.48
C MET A 232 4.81 -5.55 0.78
N GLY A 233 3.67 -4.87 0.94
CA GLY A 233 2.74 -5.05 2.06
C GLY A 233 2.88 -4.02 3.17
N ILE A 234 3.67 -2.95 2.96
CA ILE A 234 3.82 -1.90 3.96
C ILE A 234 2.58 -0.98 3.92
N PRO A 235 1.91 -0.74 5.05
CA PRO A 235 0.69 0.06 5.10
C PRO A 235 0.88 1.48 4.52
N VAL A 236 -0.10 1.94 3.75
CA VAL A 236 -0.05 3.22 3.04
C VAL A 236 0.05 4.41 4.01
N ASN A 237 -0.63 4.36 5.16
CA ASN A 237 -0.55 5.41 6.19
C ASN A 237 0.88 5.60 6.70
N VAL A 238 1.60 4.49 6.93
CA VAL A 238 2.99 4.51 7.42
C VAL A 238 3.94 5.06 6.35
N ILE A 239 3.79 4.66 5.09
CA ILE A 239 4.63 5.19 4.00
C ILE A 239 4.35 6.70 3.77
N GLN A 240 3.08 7.11 3.87
CA GLN A 240 2.70 8.52 3.73
C GLN A 240 3.33 9.40 4.81
N GLU A 241 3.36 8.90 6.05
CA GLU A 241 3.93 9.59 7.21
C GLU A 241 5.46 9.67 7.14
N PHE A 242 6.15 8.54 6.95
CA PHE A 242 7.62 8.47 7.10
C PHE A 242 8.42 8.67 5.80
N VAL A 243 7.84 8.40 4.62
CA VAL A 243 8.57 8.42 3.34
C VAL A 243 8.06 9.52 2.41
N ALA A 244 6.74 9.74 2.35
CA ALA A 244 6.14 10.74 1.45
C ALA A 244 6.05 12.14 2.08
N GLY A 245 5.87 12.25 3.40
CA GLY A 245 5.76 13.51 4.14
C GLY A 245 4.47 14.30 3.85
N HIS A 246 3.41 13.67 3.34
CA HIS A 246 2.16 14.37 3.03
C HIS A 246 1.29 14.53 4.29
N SER A 247 0.79 15.74 4.57
CA SER A 247 -0.07 16.07 5.71
C SER A 247 -1.55 15.73 5.49
N THR A 248 -1.91 15.26 4.29
CA THR A 248 -3.28 14.87 3.96
C THR A 248 -3.39 13.35 3.79
N ALA A 249 -3.67 12.66 4.90
CA ALA A 249 -4.23 11.31 4.95
C ALA A 249 -5.79 11.33 5.00
N VAL A 250 -6.39 12.48 4.74
CA VAL A 250 -7.71 12.89 5.27
C VAL A 250 -8.84 12.08 4.62
N MET A 251 -9.53 11.16 5.33
CA MET A 251 -10.38 11.44 6.50
C MET A 251 -10.50 10.30 7.54
N THR A 252 -9.62 9.29 7.58
CA THR A 252 -9.80 8.16 8.54
C THR A 252 -8.56 7.72 9.32
N SER A 253 -7.35 8.19 8.99
CA SER A 253 -6.13 7.75 9.70
C SER A 253 -5.71 8.68 10.86
N TYR A 254 -6.63 9.44 11.47
CA TYR A 254 -6.28 10.29 12.62
C TYR A 254 -5.99 9.50 13.90
N TYR A 255 -6.22 8.18 13.90
CA TYR A 255 -6.03 7.29 15.06
C TYR A 255 -4.91 6.27 14.95
N ASP A 256 -4.17 6.21 13.84
CA ASP A 256 -3.11 5.22 13.61
C ASP A 256 -1.81 5.93 13.24
N LYS A 257 -1.22 6.62 14.23
CA LYS A 257 0.18 7.07 14.13
C LYS A 257 1.04 5.82 14.27
N GLY A 258 1.59 5.34 13.18
CA GLY A 258 2.43 4.15 13.22
C GLY A 258 3.70 4.45 14.02
N GLU A 259 3.96 3.70 15.09
CA GLU A 259 5.20 3.86 15.87
C GLU A 259 6.42 3.39 15.06
N LEU A 260 7.59 4.00 15.28
CA LEU A 260 8.80 3.79 14.45
C LEU A 260 9.23 2.31 14.37
N GLY A 261 9.09 1.56 15.47
CA GLY A 261 9.39 0.13 15.53
C GLY A 261 8.47 -0.73 14.65
N LEU A 262 7.19 -0.35 14.51
CA LEU A 262 6.21 -1.08 13.71
C LEU A 262 6.51 -1.00 12.21
N PHE A 263 6.94 0.17 11.73
CA PHE A 263 7.36 0.34 10.33
C PHE A 263 8.53 -0.58 9.99
N LYS A 264 9.54 -0.60 10.87
CA LYS A 264 10.72 -1.46 10.70
C LYS A 264 10.34 -2.94 10.69
N ALA A 265 9.56 -3.38 11.67
CA ALA A 265 9.12 -4.77 11.78
C ALA A 265 8.35 -5.22 10.52
N LYS A 266 7.41 -4.39 10.03
CA LYS A 266 6.64 -4.69 8.81
C LYS A 266 7.53 -4.74 7.57
N LEU A 267 8.47 -3.82 7.41
CA LEU A 267 9.42 -3.83 6.28
C LEU A 267 10.29 -5.10 6.29
N LEU A 268 10.83 -5.50 7.45
CA LEU A 268 11.62 -6.74 7.55
C LEU A 268 10.76 -7.98 7.28
N GLU A 269 9.55 -8.03 7.82
CA GLU A 269 8.62 -9.15 7.63
C GLU A 269 8.17 -9.29 6.17
N SER A 270 7.83 -8.18 5.51
CA SER A 270 7.54 -8.14 4.08
C SER A 270 8.67 -8.70 3.22
N PHE A 271 9.92 -8.39 3.57
CA PHE A 271 11.09 -8.93 2.86
C PHE A 271 11.33 -10.42 3.13
N ARG A 272 10.95 -10.94 4.31
CA ARG A 272 10.97 -12.38 4.60
C ARG A 272 9.86 -13.13 3.84
N GLN A 273 8.65 -12.57 3.81
CA GLN A 273 7.48 -13.18 3.16
C GLN A 273 7.48 -13.07 1.63
N ALA A 274 8.29 -12.18 1.05
CA ALA A 274 8.40 -11.99 -0.40
C ALA A 274 8.80 -13.24 -1.19
N GLY A 275 9.20 -14.33 -0.51
CA GLY A 275 9.48 -15.63 -1.12
C GLY A 275 8.24 -16.44 -1.54
N ILE A 276 7.02 -16.11 -1.09
CA ILE A 276 5.89 -17.05 -1.24
C ILE A 276 5.02 -16.79 -2.48
N VAL A 277 4.63 -15.57 -2.85
CA VAL A 277 4.01 -15.30 -4.18
C VAL A 277 4.20 -13.82 -4.54
N ASN A 278 5.38 -13.46 -5.06
CA ASN A 278 5.57 -12.12 -5.64
C ASN A 278 6.64 -12.11 -6.74
N ASP A 279 6.70 -13.15 -7.57
CA ASP A 279 7.53 -13.16 -8.78
C ASP A 279 6.87 -12.37 -9.93
N TRP A 280 6.22 -11.24 -9.60
CA TRP A 280 5.67 -10.30 -10.57
C TRP A 280 6.75 -9.88 -11.57
N SER A 281 8.00 -9.77 -11.14
CA SER A 281 9.17 -9.55 -11.99
C SER A 281 9.36 -10.64 -13.06
N ALA A 282 9.21 -11.92 -12.71
CA ALA A 282 9.37 -13.02 -13.66
C ALA A 282 8.20 -13.12 -14.66
N ILE A 283 6.98 -12.78 -14.23
CA ILE A 283 5.77 -12.91 -15.06
C ILE A 283 5.55 -11.68 -15.96
N ARG A 284 6.03 -10.50 -15.53
CA ARG A 284 5.81 -9.21 -16.20
C ARG A 284 6.41 -9.12 -17.61
N GLU A 285 7.63 -9.59 -17.82
CA GLU A 285 8.31 -9.53 -19.12
C GLU A 285 7.71 -10.50 -20.17
N PRO A 286 7.35 -11.75 -19.82
CA PRO A 286 6.55 -12.60 -20.71
C PRO A 286 5.19 -11.97 -21.07
N MET A 287 4.44 -11.45 -20.08
CA MET A 287 3.10 -10.90 -20.32
C MET A 287 3.10 -9.65 -21.21
N SER A 288 4.16 -8.84 -21.20
CA SER A 288 4.24 -7.67 -22.07
C SER A 288 4.42 -8.00 -23.54
N ARG A 289 4.98 -9.17 -23.85
CA ARG A 289 5.20 -9.60 -25.24
C ARG A 289 3.90 -10.05 -25.90
N HIS A 290 2.86 -10.31 -25.11
CA HIS A 290 1.58 -10.85 -25.56
C HIS A 290 0.43 -9.89 -25.24
N LYS A 291 0.28 -8.82 -26.03
CA LYS A 291 -0.79 -7.81 -25.83
C LYS A 291 -2.21 -8.38 -25.91
N SER A 292 -2.41 -9.49 -26.63
CA SER A 292 -3.70 -10.15 -26.87
C SER A 292 -4.36 -10.72 -25.62
N ILE A 293 -3.55 -11.10 -24.60
CA ILE A 293 -4.06 -11.67 -23.34
C ILE A 293 -4.67 -10.61 -22.42
N TRP A 294 -4.35 -9.33 -22.65
CA TRP A 294 -4.79 -8.24 -21.80
C TRP A 294 -6.23 -7.85 -22.12
N VAL A 295 -6.99 -7.67 -21.04
CA VAL A 295 -8.39 -7.27 -21.04
C VAL A 295 -8.52 -5.97 -20.28
N PHE A 296 -9.40 -5.09 -20.75
CA PHE A 296 -9.66 -3.79 -20.17
C PHE A 296 -11.14 -3.45 -20.30
N ASN A 297 -11.57 -2.40 -19.60
CA ASN A 297 -12.96 -1.98 -19.63
C ASN A 297 -13.37 -1.50 -21.03
N ARG A 298 -14.26 -2.25 -21.69
CA ARG A 298 -14.72 -1.98 -23.06
C ARG A 298 -15.37 -0.60 -23.22
N HIS A 299 -16.07 -0.11 -22.19
CA HIS A 299 -16.72 1.21 -22.23
C HIS A 299 -15.70 2.35 -22.27
N GLN A 300 -14.47 2.08 -21.82
CA GLN A 300 -13.38 3.04 -21.81
C GLN A 300 -12.38 2.82 -22.97
N ALA A 301 -12.64 1.83 -23.84
CA ALA A 301 -11.74 1.45 -24.92
C ALA A 301 -11.42 2.59 -25.89
N ALA A 302 -12.42 3.41 -26.24
CA ALA A 302 -12.26 4.55 -27.15
C ALA A 302 -11.37 5.67 -26.56
N TYR A 303 -11.23 5.71 -25.24
CA TYR A 303 -10.50 6.74 -24.50
C TYR A 303 -9.13 6.26 -24.00
N ARG A 304 -8.68 5.10 -24.47
CA ARG A 304 -7.47 4.43 -24.02
C ARG A 304 -6.41 4.46 -25.12
N ASP A 305 -5.20 4.88 -24.77
CA ASP A 305 -4.06 4.86 -25.69
C ASP A 305 -3.63 3.41 -26.01
N THR A 306 -3.34 3.14 -27.28
CA THR A 306 -2.93 1.81 -27.77
C THR A 306 -1.59 1.34 -27.22
N ASP A 307 -0.72 2.28 -26.89
CA ASP A 307 0.68 2.02 -26.53
C ASP A 307 0.87 1.96 -25.01
N LEU A 308 -0.23 2.04 -24.25
CA LEU A 308 -0.22 2.09 -22.79
C LEU A 308 0.43 0.84 -22.15
N LEU A 309 0.32 -0.31 -22.79
CA LEU A 309 0.88 -1.58 -22.31
C LEU A 309 2.34 -1.80 -22.77
N ASP A 310 2.89 -0.97 -23.65
CA ASP A 310 4.30 -1.10 -24.04
C ASP A 310 5.27 -0.71 -22.91
N GLN A 311 4.79 0.09 -21.95
CA GLN A 311 5.58 0.60 -20.85
C GLN A 311 5.56 -0.39 -19.68
N ILE A 312 6.29 -1.48 -19.85
CA ILE A 312 6.35 -2.58 -18.88
C ILE A 312 6.73 -2.03 -17.50
N ALA A 313 7.74 -1.15 -17.42
CA ALA A 313 8.34 -0.64 -16.18
C ALA A 313 7.41 0.19 -15.28
N SER A 314 6.30 0.70 -15.81
CA SER A 314 5.30 1.46 -15.02
C SER A 314 4.16 0.58 -14.51
N TRP A 315 4.10 -0.69 -14.88
CA TRP A 315 3.10 -1.62 -14.37
C TRP A 315 3.25 -1.88 -12.87
N ILE A 316 2.23 -1.53 -12.11
CA ILE A 316 2.07 -1.95 -10.71
C ILE A 316 0.89 -2.91 -10.60
N THR A 317 0.95 -3.81 -9.63
CA THR A 317 -0.21 -4.66 -9.31
C THR A 317 -1.22 -3.87 -8.49
N VAL A 318 -2.48 -3.97 -8.87
CA VAL A 318 -3.64 -3.41 -8.15
C VAL A 318 -4.67 -4.52 -7.93
N PRO A 319 -5.68 -4.35 -7.05
CA PRO A 319 -6.67 -5.40 -6.81
C PRO A 319 -7.34 -5.90 -8.11
N GLY A 320 -7.09 -7.16 -8.43
CA GLY A 320 -7.58 -7.82 -9.64
C GLY A 320 -6.77 -7.58 -10.92
N GLY A 321 -5.65 -6.84 -10.92
CA GLY A 321 -4.93 -6.63 -12.18
C GLY A 321 -3.74 -5.72 -12.06
N ILE A 322 -3.51 -4.92 -13.10
CA ILE A 322 -2.44 -3.94 -13.15
C ILE A 322 -2.92 -2.54 -13.46
N CYS A 323 -2.17 -1.57 -12.94
CA CYS A 323 -2.19 -0.21 -13.42
C CYS A 323 -0.92 0.03 -14.25
N PRO A 324 -1.03 0.22 -15.58
CA PRO A 324 0.11 0.54 -16.42
C PRO A 324 0.74 1.90 -16.12
N LEU A 325 0.06 2.77 -15.38
CA LEU A 325 0.54 4.11 -14.99
C LEU A 325 1.07 4.18 -13.55
N GLY A 326 1.39 3.05 -12.92
CA GLY A 326 1.98 3.07 -11.58
C GLY A 326 1.04 3.56 -10.47
N GLY A 327 -0.29 3.49 -10.67
CA GLY A 327 -1.29 3.99 -9.72
C GLY A 327 -1.48 5.50 -9.76
N THR A 328 -0.94 6.16 -10.80
CA THR A 328 -1.11 7.60 -11.02
C THR A 328 -2.24 7.88 -12.01
N ALA A 329 -2.65 9.15 -12.14
CA ALA A 329 -3.67 9.61 -13.09
C ALA A 329 -5.11 9.10 -12.82
N CYS A 330 -5.45 8.72 -11.59
CA CYS A 330 -6.81 8.34 -11.21
C CYS A 330 -7.81 9.51 -11.30
N ASP A 331 -7.33 10.75 -11.28
CA ASP A 331 -8.07 11.99 -11.50
C ASP A 331 -8.55 12.17 -12.95
N VAL A 332 -7.92 11.49 -13.91
CA VAL A 332 -8.26 11.52 -15.35
C VAL A 332 -8.58 10.12 -15.89
N GLY A 333 -9.06 9.23 -15.03
CA GLY A 333 -9.23 7.82 -15.31
C GLY A 333 -10.61 7.41 -15.84
N MET A 334 -11.61 8.30 -15.85
CA MET A 334 -12.91 8.05 -16.48
C MET A 334 -13.21 9.04 -17.59
N ALA A 335 -13.81 8.54 -18.67
CA ALA A 335 -14.43 9.38 -19.69
C ALA A 335 -15.52 10.29 -19.08
N PRO A 336 -15.77 11.47 -19.67
CA PRO A 336 -16.87 12.31 -19.25
C PRO A 336 -18.21 11.58 -19.42
N LEU A 337 -19.10 11.71 -18.43
CA LEU A 337 -20.49 11.29 -18.56
C LEU A 337 -21.15 12.22 -19.59
N GLU A 338 -21.62 11.68 -20.71
CA GLU A 338 -22.39 12.44 -21.69
C GLU A 338 -23.77 12.77 -21.09
N GLU A 339 -23.89 13.91 -20.40
CA GLU A 339 -25.19 14.41 -19.92
C GLU A 339 -25.85 15.42 -20.85
N ASN A 340 -25.27 15.72 -22.04
CA ASN A 340 -25.96 16.51 -23.07
C ASN A 340 -25.24 16.43 -24.44
N PRO A 341 -25.96 16.15 -25.55
CA PRO A 341 -25.41 16.23 -26.91
C PRO A 341 -24.86 17.62 -27.28
N ASP A 342 -25.40 18.67 -26.65
CA ASP A 342 -25.08 20.06 -26.97
C ASP A 342 -24.03 20.71 -26.04
N LYS A 343 -23.55 19.97 -25.02
CA LYS A 343 -22.50 20.45 -24.11
C LYS A 343 -21.30 19.52 -24.16
N VAL A 344 -20.29 19.94 -24.93
CA VAL A 344 -18.93 19.39 -24.86
C VAL A 344 -18.42 19.61 -23.43
N SER A 345 -18.49 18.58 -22.59
CA SER A 345 -17.86 18.61 -21.27
C SER A 345 -16.34 18.49 -21.47
N PRO A 346 -15.54 19.50 -21.08
CA PRO A 346 -14.11 19.46 -21.33
C PRO A 346 -13.43 18.73 -20.18
N GLY A 347 -13.06 17.46 -20.39
CA GLY A 347 -12.06 16.79 -19.57
C GLY A 347 -12.48 15.43 -19.01
N TYR A 348 -11.48 14.57 -18.85
CA TYR A 348 -11.59 13.32 -18.09
C TYR A 348 -11.89 13.60 -16.62
N THR A 349 -12.57 12.66 -15.97
CA THR A 349 -12.99 12.79 -14.57
C THR A 349 -12.29 11.77 -13.67
N ARG A 350 -12.32 12.05 -12.36
CA ARG A 350 -11.79 11.15 -11.34
C ARG A 350 -12.57 9.86 -11.34
N VAL A 351 -11.86 8.74 -11.27
CA VAL A 351 -12.45 7.39 -11.14
C VAL A 351 -13.32 7.32 -9.89
N LYS A 352 -14.57 6.91 -10.07
CA LYS A 352 -15.53 6.63 -8.99
C LYS A 352 -15.77 5.12 -8.94
N GLY A 353 -15.81 4.53 -7.74
CA GLY A 353 -15.98 3.09 -7.57
C GLY A 353 -14.82 2.29 -8.18
N GLY A 354 -13.59 2.56 -7.73
CA GLY A 354 -12.46 1.66 -7.93
C GLY A 354 -11.92 1.44 -9.34
N CYS A 355 -10.88 0.60 -9.43
CA CYS A 355 -10.04 0.45 -10.62
C CYS A 355 -10.80 -0.17 -11.80
N GLY A 356 -11.84 -0.99 -11.58
CA GLY A 356 -12.59 -1.62 -12.67
C GLY A 356 -13.30 -0.62 -13.60
N ASN A 357 -13.57 0.58 -13.11
CA ASN A 357 -14.17 1.67 -13.89
C ASN A 357 -13.12 2.53 -14.62
N CYS A 358 -11.84 2.33 -14.35
CA CYS A 358 -10.75 3.13 -14.91
C CYS A 358 -10.39 2.69 -16.35
N ARG A 359 -10.17 3.65 -17.23
CA ARG A 359 -9.69 3.41 -18.60
C ARG A 359 -8.30 2.79 -18.68
N PHE A 360 -7.47 3.04 -17.68
CA PHE A 360 -6.07 2.56 -17.65
C PHE A 360 -5.96 1.14 -17.09
N PHE A 361 -6.92 0.71 -16.27
CA PHE A 361 -6.89 -0.60 -15.64
C PHE A 361 -6.80 -1.73 -16.68
N SER A 362 -5.97 -2.72 -16.40
CA SER A 362 -5.81 -3.89 -17.25
C SER A 362 -5.69 -5.15 -16.42
N THR A 363 -6.30 -6.21 -16.92
CA THR A 363 -6.31 -7.53 -16.30
C THR A 363 -6.06 -8.59 -17.36
N GLY A 364 -5.97 -9.84 -16.96
CA GLY A 364 -5.88 -10.95 -17.89
C GLY A 364 -6.00 -12.30 -17.18
N PRO A 365 -5.74 -13.40 -17.89
CA PRO A 365 -5.84 -14.76 -17.36
C PRO A 365 -5.03 -15.00 -16.09
N ALA A 366 -3.87 -14.35 -15.95
CA ALA A 366 -3.02 -14.45 -14.76
C ALA A 366 -3.64 -13.85 -13.49
N PHE A 367 -4.69 -13.02 -13.62
CA PHE A 367 -5.32 -12.30 -12.53
C PHE A 367 -6.74 -12.79 -12.19
N VAL A 368 -7.14 -13.95 -12.70
CA VAL A 368 -8.52 -14.47 -12.56
C VAL A 368 -8.91 -14.62 -11.08
N ILE A 369 -8.02 -15.15 -10.24
CA ILE A 369 -8.25 -15.32 -8.80
C ILE A 369 -8.36 -13.95 -8.11
N GLN A 370 -7.43 -13.03 -8.43
CA GLN A 370 -7.40 -11.67 -7.88
C GLN A 370 -8.65 -10.87 -8.28
N GLN A 371 -9.14 -11.06 -9.51
CA GLN A 371 -10.39 -10.44 -9.99
C GLN A 371 -11.59 -10.97 -9.23
N SER A 372 -11.69 -12.29 -9.08
CA SER A 372 -12.76 -12.94 -8.33
C SER A 372 -12.80 -12.45 -6.88
N GLN A 373 -11.64 -12.37 -6.21
CA GLN A 373 -11.54 -11.80 -4.87
C GLN A 373 -12.02 -10.34 -4.83
N ALA A 374 -11.50 -9.48 -5.71
CA ALA A 374 -11.89 -8.07 -5.74
C ALA A 374 -13.41 -7.89 -6.00
N MET A 375 -14.01 -8.73 -6.82
CA MET A 375 -15.45 -8.73 -7.07
C MET A 375 -16.25 -9.18 -5.84
N ASN A 376 -15.79 -10.20 -5.13
CA ASN A 376 -16.42 -10.67 -3.90
C ASN A 376 -16.33 -9.61 -2.79
N GLU A 377 -15.22 -8.89 -2.68
CA GLU A 377 -15.07 -7.76 -1.76
C GLU A 377 -16.06 -6.63 -2.05
N ILE A 378 -16.24 -6.25 -3.32
CA ILE A 378 -17.25 -5.25 -3.73
C ILE A 378 -18.65 -5.76 -3.38
N MET A 379 -18.93 -7.05 -3.60
CA MET A 379 -20.22 -7.65 -3.24
C MET A 379 -20.47 -7.60 -1.73
N LEU A 380 -19.44 -7.85 -0.91
CA LEU A 380 -19.54 -7.76 0.55
C LEU A 380 -19.89 -6.33 1.00
N GLU A 381 -19.23 -5.32 0.42
CA GLU A 381 -19.52 -3.91 0.68
C GLU A 381 -20.96 -3.53 0.26
N LEU A 382 -21.38 -3.94 -0.94
CA LEU A 382 -22.74 -3.72 -1.45
C LEU A 382 -23.80 -4.38 -0.55
N ARG A 383 -23.53 -5.57 0.00
CA ARG A 383 -24.43 -6.23 0.96
C ARG A 383 -24.50 -5.47 2.29
N GLY A 384 -23.39 -4.91 2.76
CA GLY A 384 -23.37 -4.01 3.94
C GLY A 384 -24.23 -2.77 3.74
N HIS A 385 -24.11 -2.12 2.58
CA HIS A 385 -24.97 -0.99 2.19
C HIS A 385 -26.43 -1.40 2.02
N GLY A 386 -26.71 -2.55 1.41
CA GLY A 386 -28.06 -3.09 1.25
C GLY A 386 -28.76 -3.33 2.59
N ARG A 387 -28.06 -3.88 3.59
CA ARG A 387 -28.58 -4.05 4.96
C ARG A 387 -28.86 -2.72 5.65
N SER A 388 -27.92 -1.79 5.57
CA SER A 388 -28.07 -0.45 6.13
C SER A 388 -29.28 0.26 5.51
N ARG A 389 -29.44 0.15 4.18
CA ARG A 389 -30.59 0.70 3.45
C ARG A 389 -31.90 0.06 3.89
N LYS A 390 -31.95 -1.27 4.03
CA LYS A 390 -33.14 -2.00 4.51
C LYS A 390 -33.55 -1.53 5.92
N ALA A 391 -32.60 -1.42 6.84
CA ALA A 391 -32.87 -0.93 8.20
C ALA A 391 -33.39 0.51 8.22
N LEU A 392 -32.90 1.39 7.34
CA LEU A 392 -33.42 2.75 7.19
C LEU A 392 -34.84 2.76 6.61
N TYR A 393 -35.15 1.89 5.65
CA TYR A 393 -36.51 1.73 5.13
C TYR A 393 -37.48 1.20 6.18
N GLU A 394 -37.06 0.27 7.03
CA GLU A 394 -37.84 -0.21 8.18
C GLU A 394 -38.12 0.91 9.18
N ARG A 395 -37.11 1.71 9.55
CA ARG A 395 -37.32 2.90 10.40
C ARG A 395 -38.23 3.95 9.75
N LEU A 396 -38.10 4.15 8.44
CA LEU A 396 -38.95 5.07 7.70
C LEU A 396 -40.40 4.59 7.66
N SER A 397 -40.62 3.27 7.54
CA SER A 397 -41.96 2.69 7.55
C SER A 397 -42.57 2.77 8.95
N GLU A 398 -41.83 2.45 10.01
CA GLU A 398 -42.24 2.62 11.41
C GLU A 398 -42.71 4.06 11.69
N LEU A 399 -41.94 5.05 11.24
CA LEU A 399 -42.29 6.46 11.39
C LEU A 399 -43.58 6.84 10.66
N ALA A 400 -43.88 6.20 9.52
CA ALA A 400 -45.12 6.42 8.79
C ALA A 400 -46.36 5.85 9.49
N TRP A 401 -46.21 4.86 10.39
CA TRP A 401 -47.30 4.32 11.21
C TRP A 401 -47.58 5.17 12.46
N THR A 402 -46.60 5.94 12.94
CA THR A 402 -46.73 6.83 14.13
C THR A 402 -47.47 8.16 13.88
N ASP A 403 -48.15 8.33 12.74
CA ASP A 403 -49.00 9.50 12.45
C ASP A 403 -50.29 9.46 13.33
N LEU A 404 -50.12 9.69 14.65
CA LEU A 404 -51.18 9.74 15.66
C LEU A 404 -51.88 11.13 15.63
N PRO A 405 -53.22 11.19 15.65
CA PRO A 405 -53.96 12.46 15.59
C PRO A 405 -53.72 13.40 16.78
N ASP A 406 -53.23 12.90 17.93
CA ASP A 406 -53.08 13.65 19.19
C ASP A 406 -51.69 14.31 19.40
N LEU A 407 -50.83 14.32 18.39
CA LEU A 407 -49.46 14.89 18.50
C LEU A 407 -49.44 16.43 18.42
N ASP A 408 -48.67 17.06 19.31
CA ASP A 408 -48.44 18.51 19.36
C ASP A 408 -47.70 19.02 18.09
N ALA A 409 -47.90 20.30 17.74
CA ALA A 409 -47.35 20.90 16.52
C ALA A 409 -45.81 20.81 16.45
N GLY A 410 -45.12 20.95 17.59
CA GLY A 410 -43.67 20.80 17.67
C GLY A 410 -43.19 19.36 17.42
N GLN A 411 -43.96 18.35 17.84
CA GLN A 411 -43.65 16.94 17.63
C GLN A 411 -43.85 16.53 16.17
N ARG A 412 -44.89 17.07 15.49
CA ARG A 412 -45.12 16.85 14.06
C ARG A 412 -44.00 17.42 13.19
N GLN A 413 -43.46 18.59 13.55
CA GLN A 413 -42.34 19.19 12.82
C GLN A 413 -41.06 18.35 12.97
N LYS A 414 -40.80 17.80 14.16
CA LYS A 414 -39.68 16.88 14.40
C LYS A 414 -39.80 15.59 13.58
N LEU A 415 -40.96 14.95 13.58
CA LEU A 415 -41.21 13.74 12.76
C LEU A 415 -41.03 14.00 11.26
N THR A 416 -41.44 15.18 10.78
CA THR A 416 -41.26 15.56 9.38
C THR A 416 -39.78 15.70 9.02
N LEU A 417 -38.99 16.32 9.91
CA LEU A 417 -37.54 16.44 9.76
C LEU A 417 -36.85 15.08 9.79
N ASP A 418 -37.21 14.21 10.73
CA ASP A 418 -36.66 12.86 10.86
C ASP A 418 -36.94 12.02 9.60
N ARG A 419 -38.16 12.13 9.02
CA ARG A 419 -38.51 11.48 7.74
C ARG A 419 -37.69 12.00 6.56
N GLN A 420 -37.42 13.31 6.52
CA GLN A 420 -36.57 13.90 5.48
C GLN A 420 -35.13 13.42 5.61
N LEU A 421 -34.60 13.41 6.82
CA LEU A 421 -33.24 12.96 7.12
C LEU A 421 -33.03 11.48 6.75
N LEU A 422 -33.98 10.60 7.06
CA LEU A 422 -33.91 9.19 6.64
C LEU A 422 -33.94 9.03 5.12
N LYS A 423 -34.78 9.80 4.41
CA LYS A 423 -34.82 9.79 2.93
C LYS A 423 -33.49 10.26 2.33
N GLU A 424 -32.89 11.29 2.89
CA GLU A 424 -31.58 11.79 2.47
C GLU A 424 -30.47 10.76 2.72
N GLN A 425 -30.50 10.06 3.86
CA GLN A 425 -29.57 8.97 4.16
C GLN A 425 -29.70 7.81 3.17
N ILE A 426 -30.94 7.43 2.79
CA ILE A 426 -31.20 6.41 1.77
C ILE A 426 -30.64 6.85 0.41
N ALA A 427 -30.94 8.08 -0.02
CA ALA A 427 -30.42 8.63 -1.28
C ALA A 427 -28.88 8.69 -1.30
N SER A 428 -28.26 9.02 -0.16
CA SER A 428 -26.81 9.00 0.01
C SER A 428 -26.21 7.59 -0.10
N ILE A 429 -26.90 6.55 0.37
CA ILE A 429 -26.47 5.16 0.17
C ILE A 429 -26.59 4.79 -1.31
N ASP A 430 -27.71 5.12 -1.97
CA ASP A 430 -27.93 4.78 -3.38
C ASP A 430 -26.87 5.43 -4.29
N LEU A 431 -26.52 6.69 -4.05
CA LEU A 431 -25.46 7.40 -4.77
C LEU A 431 -24.08 6.77 -4.58
N ARG A 432 -23.82 6.14 -3.42
CA ARG A 432 -22.56 5.43 -3.15
C ARG A 432 -22.54 4.03 -3.78
N CYS A 433 -23.68 3.35 -3.84
CA CYS A 433 -23.79 2.02 -4.43
C CYS A 433 -23.64 2.03 -5.95
N GLU A 434 -24.14 3.06 -6.65
CA GLU A 434 -24.10 3.15 -8.11
C GLU A 434 -22.71 2.88 -8.72
N PRO A 435 -21.63 3.60 -8.33
CA PRO A 435 -20.30 3.36 -8.91
C PRO A 435 -19.72 1.99 -8.54
N LEU A 436 -20.07 1.42 -7.38
CA LEU A 436 -19.63 0.08 -6.96
C LEU A 436 -20.30 -1.02 -7.80
N ILE A 437 -21.59 -0.88 -8.10
CA ILE A 437 -22.32 -1.79 -8.99
C ILE A 437 -21.70 -1.75 -10.39
N LEU A 438 -21.41 -0.55 -10.91
CA LEU A 438 -20.74 -0.39 -12.19
C LEU A 438 -19.36 -1.06 -12.20
N GLU A 439 -18.59 -0.90 -11.13
CA GLU A 439 -17.27 -1.56 -11.01
C GLU A 439 -17.41 -3.07 -11.07
N TRP A 440 -18.33 -3.63 -10.28
CA TRP A 440 -18.56 -5.07 -10.22
C TRP A 440 -18.96 -5.63 -11.60
N VAL A 441 -19.88 -4.97 -12.31
CA VAL A 441 -20.31 -5.39 -13.66
C VAL A 441 -19.15 -5.31 -14.65
N ASN A 442 -18.34 -4.25 -14.59
CA ASN A 442 -17.19 -4.08 -15.48
C ASN A 442 -16.13 -5.17 -15.21
N ARG A 443 -15.86 -5.47 -13.94
CA ARG A 443 -14.95 -6.56 -13.55
C ARG A 443 -15.47 -7.92 -13.98
N TYR A 444 -16.76 -8.20 -13.81
CA TYR A 444 -17.37 -9.45 -14.28
C TYR A 444 -17.18 -9.66 -15.79
N ARG A 445 -17.41 -8.61 -16.60
CA ARG A 445 -17.15 -8.69 -18.05
C ARG A 445 -15.69 -8.93 -18.37
N MET A 446 -14.78 -8.21 -17.71
CA MET A 446 -13.34 -8.41 -17.91
C MET A 446 -12.88 -9.80 -17.44
N PHE A 447 -13.53 -10.35 -16.43
CA PHE A 447 -13.31 -11.69 -15.90
C PHE A 447 -13.70 -12.77 -16.93
N GLU A 448 -14.92 -12.72 -17.49
CA GLU A 448 -15.36 -13.64 -18.56
C GLU A 448 -14.45 -13.56 -19.79
N GLU A 449 -14.07 -12.34 -20.17
CA GLU A 449 -13.13 -12.10 -21.26
C GLU A 449 -11.72 -12.64 -20.99
N SER A 450 -11.29 -12.67 -19.72
CA SER A 450 -10.01 -13.24 -19.30
C SER A 450 -10.06 -14.76 -19.33
N LEU A 451 -11.17 -15.37 -18.91
CA LEU A 451 -11.38 -16.82 -19.02
C LEU A 451 -11.34 -17.31 -20.46
N THR A 452 -11.88 -16.53 -21.40
CA THR A 452 -11.84 -16.88 -22.84
C THR A 452 -10.41 -16.89 -23.40
N ARG A 453 -9.48 -16.15 -22.78
CA ARG A 453 -8.08 -16.03 -23.18
C ARG A 453 -7.14 -16.98 -22.43
N LEU A 454 -7.68 -17.86 -21.59
CA LEU A 454 -6.91 -18.78 -20.76
C LEU A 454 -6.12 -19.80 -21.60
N ASP A 455 -6.68 -20.26 -22.72
CA ASP A 455 -6.03 -21.22 -23.62
C ASP A 455 -4.79 -20.60 -24.31
N GLU A 456 -4.86 -19.31 -24.67
CA GLU A 456 -3.73 -18.56 -25.24
C GLU A 456 -2.64 -18.32 -24.18
N TRP A 457 -3.03 -18.04 -22.94
CA TRP A 457 -2.10 -17.87 -21.81
C TRP A 457 -1.29 -19.15 -21.54
N ARG A 458 -1.92 -20.32 -21.56
CA ARG A 458 -1.24 -21.62 -21.37
C ARG A 458 -0.13 -21.87 -22.38
N GLN A 459 -0.40 -21.58 -23.67
CA GLN A 459 0.60 -21.77 -24.73
C GLN A 459 1.83 -20.86 -24.54
N ILE A 460 1.67 -19.71 -23.89
CA ILE A 460 2.74 -18.77 -23.58
C ILE A 460 3.57 -19.29 -22.39
N THR A 461 2.91 -19.80 -21.34
CA THR A 461 3.58 -20.33 -20.16
C THR A 461 4.38 -21.60 -20.47
N ASP A 462 3.81 -22.53 -21.24
CA ASP A 462 4.48 -23.79 -21.62
C ASP A 462 5.74 -23.58 -22.47
N ARG A 463 5.75 -22.54 -23.31
CA ARG A 463 6.93 -22.19 -24.15
C ARG A 463 8.03 -21.46 -23.37
N SER A 464 7.73 -20.93 -22.20
CA SER A 464 8.64 -20.11 -21.39
C SER A 464 9.42 -20.88 -20.33
N GLN A 465 9.09 -22.16 -20.08
CA GLN A 465 9.73 -22.95 -19.02
C GLN A 465 10.93 -23.77 -19.51
N ASN A 466 12.08 -23.52 -18.88
CA ASN A 466 13.15 -24.50 -18.72
C ASN A 466 12.81 -25.29 -17.42
N PRO A 467 12.68 -26.62 -17.45
CA PRO A 467 12.05 -27.42 -16.38
C PRO A 467 12.87 -27.59 -15.08
N LYS A 468 13.83 -26.71 -14.78
CA LYS A 468 14.74 -26.86 -13.62
C LYS A 468 14.42 -25.97 -12.41
N ASP A 469 13.63 -24.92 -12.56
CA ASP A 469 13.17 -24.10 -11.43
C ASP A 469 11.68 -24.35 -11.19
N GLY A 470 11.39 -25.30 -10.30
CA GLY A 470 10.04 -25.58 -9.81
C GLY A 470 9.52 -24.44 -8.93
N LYS A 471 9.26 -23.27 -9.53
CA LYS A 471 8.55 -22.17 -8.87
C LYS A 471 7.09 -22.25 -9.27
N PHE A 472 6.26 -22.49 -8.26
CA PHE A 472 4.82 -22.70 -8.35
C PHE A 472 4.14 -21.64 -9.22
N LEU A 473 3.58 -22.10 -10.34
CA LEU A 473 2.55 -21.36 -11.06
C LEU A 473 1.24 -21.54 -10.28
N LEU A 474 0.54 -20.45 -9.98
CA LEU A 474 -0.81 -20.47 -9.40
C LEU A 474 -1.86 -21.14 -10.30
N ILE A 475 -1.46 -21.57 -11.50
CA ILE A 475 -2.24 -22.41 -12.42
C ILE A 475 -1.25 -23.33 -13.15
N ALA A 476 -0.62 -24.27 -12.44
CA ALA A 476 0.24 -25.27 -13.05
C ALA A 476 -0.53 -26.57 -13.30
N GLY A 477 -0.95 -26.76 -14.55
CA GLY A 477 -1.13 -28.08 -15.12
C GLY A 477 -2.42 -28.81 -14.77
N SER A 478 -3.53 -28.43 -15.41
CA SER A 478 -4.67 -29.33 -15.61
C SER A 478 -5.50 -28.81 -16.81
N ASP A 479 -6.16 -29.67 -17.60
CA ASP A 479 -6.89 -29.30 -18.84
C ASP A 479 -7.94 -28.19 -18.60
N ARG A 480 -8.53 -27.59 -19.64
CA ARG A 480 -9.66 -26.65 -19.44
C ARG A 480 -10.81 -27.32 -18.67
N ALA A 481 -10.99 -28.62 -18.88
CA ALA A 481 -11.91 -29.45 -18.12
C ALA A 481 -11.47 -29.56 -16.65
N ASP A 482 -10.20 -29.91 -16.39
CA ASP A 482 -9.71 -30.08 -15.03
C ASP A 482 -9.63 -28.77 -14.21
N ILE A 483 -9.32 -27.61 -14.82
CA ILE A 483 -9.41 -26.31 -14.12
C ILE A 483 -10.85 -25.92 -13.84
N LEU A 484 -11.79 -26.26 -14.73
CA LEU A 484 -13.21 -26.06 -14.45
C LEU A 484 -13.71 -27.03 -13.36
N ASP A 485 -13.06 -28.19 -13.20
CA ASP A 485 -13.32 -29.16 -12.14
C ASP A 485 -12.63 -28.80 -10.80
N GLU A 486 -11.44 -28.17 -10.81
CA GLU A 486 -10.66 -27.77 -9.62
C GLU A 486 -10.97 -26.34 -9.13
N VAL A 487 -11.26 -25.41 -10.04
CA VAL A 487 -11.56 -24.00 -9.75
C VAL A 487 -12.86 -23.63 -10.47
N GLU A 488 -13.96 -23.95 -9.81
CA GLU A 488 -15.29 -23.59 -10.28
C GLU A 488 -15.62 -22.14 -9.91
N VAL A 489 -15.43 -21.20 -10.85
CA VAL A 489 -15.90 -19.82 -10.67
C VAL A 489 -17.33 -19.68 -11.16
N ARG A 490 -18.28 -19.79 -10.22
CA ARG A 490 -19.71 -19.62 -10.48
C ARG A 490 -20.28 -18.45 -9.70
N LEU A 491 -21.27 -17.80 -10.31
CA LEU A 491 -22.14 -16.86 -9.61
C LEU A 491 -23.19 -17.65 -8.85
N GLU A 492 -22.85 -18.03 -7.63
CA GLU A 492 -23.74 -18.77 -6.75
C GLU A 492 -24.42 -17.82 -5.76
N ARG A 493 -25.70 -18.06 -5.51
CA ARG A 493 -26.41 -17.39 -4.42
C ARG A 493 -25.99 -18.04 -3.10
N SER A 494 -25.03 -17.45 -2.41
CA SER A 494 -24.53 -17.93 -1.13
C SER A 494 -24.81 -16.96 0.03
N GLY A 495 -24.60 -17.47 1.26
CA GLY A 495 -24.63 -16.68 2.50
C GLY A 495 -23.45 -15.73 2.63
N ASP A 496 -23.53 -14.80 3.60
CA ASP A 496 -22.41 -13.90 3.89
C ASP A 496 -21.16 -14.65 4.37
N PHE A 497 -21.35 -15.73 5.13
CA PHE A 497 -20.27 -16.56 5.65
C PHE A 497 -19.44 -17.15 4.49
N ALA A 498 -20.11 -17.78 3.53
CA ALA A 498 -19.47 -18.34 2.34
C ALA A 498 -18.74 -17.26 1.53
N LEU A 499 -19.37 -16.09 1.35
CA LEU A 499 -18.75 -14.97 0.63
C LEU A 499 -17.45 -14.49 1.31
N VAL A 500 -17.48 -14.27 2.62
CA VAL A 500 -16.29 -13.82 3.38
C VAL A 500 -15.20 -14.88 3.38
N ARG A 501 -15.56 -16.16 3.58
CA ARG A 501 -14.60 -17.27 3.52
C ARG A 501 -13.91 -17.35 2.17
N ASN A 502 -14.67 -17.28 1.08
CA ASN A 502 -14.12 -17.33 -0.28
C ASN A 502 -13.16 -16.15 -0.57
N ILE A 503 -13.41 -14.97 0.02
CA ILE A 503 -12.47 -13.83 -0.06
C ILE A 503 -11.16 -14.16 0.67
N LEU A 504 -11.25 -14.69 1.89
CA LEU A 504 -10.07 -15.00 2.70
C LEU A 504 -9.26 -16.16 2.12
N GLU A 505 -9.92 -17.19 1.58
CA GLU A 505 -9.28 -18.30 0.88
C GLU A 505 -8.53 -17.82 -0.36
N ALA A 506 -9.16 -16.97 -1.18
CA ALA A 506 -8.49 -16.36 -2.33
C ALA A 506 -7.28 -15.49 -1.93
N ALA A 507 -7.32 -14.86 -0.75
CA ALA A 507 -6.19 -14.10 -0.21
C ALA A 507 -5.05 -15.02 0.27
N VAL A 508 -5.37 -16.13 0.94
CA VAL A 508 -4.38 -17.15 1.34
C VAL A 508 -3.66 -17.71 0.12
N ILE A 509 -4.41 -18.04 -0.94
CA ILE A 509 -3.86 -18.49 -2.23
C ILE A 509 -2.87 -17.47 -2.84
N GLN A 510 -3.07 -16.17 -2.58
CA GLN A 510 -2.21 -15.09 -3.06
C GLN A 510 -1.01 -14.78 -2.16
N GLY A 511 -0.77 -15.57 -1.12
CA GLY A 511 0.37 -15.40 -0.20
C GLY A 511 0.00 -14.79 1.16
N GLY A 512 -1.28 -14.82 1.56
CA GLY A 512 -1.69 -14.61 2.95
C GLY A 512 -2.91 -13.70 3.13
N LEU A 513 -3.49 -13.74 4.33
CA LEU A 513 -4.70 -12.99 4.69
C LEU A 513 -4.55 -11.46 4.57
N GLU A 514 -3.32 -10.93 4.55
CA GLU A 514 -3.05 -9.50 4.34
C GLU A 514 -3.50 -9.00 2.95
N LYS A 515 -3.69 -9.91 1.98
CA LYS A 515 -4.22 -9.57 0.67
C LYS A 515 -5.73 -9.32 0.67
N ALA A 516 -6.44 -9.65 1.76
CA ALA A 516 -7.86 -9.35 1.92
C ALA A 516 -8.09 -8.00 2.60
N SER A 517 -9.21 -7.35 2.25
CA SER A 517 -9.66 -6.13 2.92
C SER A 517 -9.91 -6.34 4.42
N ASN A 518 -9.66 -5.29 5.23
CA ASN A 518 -9.96 -5.31 6.67
C ASN A 518 -11.43 -5.61 6.95
N LEU A 519 -12.34 -5.11 6.10
CA LEU A 519 -13.77 -5.42 6.18
C LEU A 519 -14.02 -6.93 6.21
N SER A 520 -13.38 -7.69 5.32
CA SER A 520 -13.57 -9.14 5.22
C SER A 520 -12.99 -9.86 6.44
N LYS A 521 -11.79 -9.45 6.90
CA LYS A 521 -11.13 -10.02 8.08
C LYS A 521 -11.91 -9.77 9.38
N GLU A 522 -12.40 -8.55 9.55
CA GLU A 522 -13.24 -8.17 10.70
C GLU A 522 -14.60 -8.87 10.66
N THR A 523 -15.23 -8.96 9.49
CA THR A 523 -16.53 -9.64 9.34
C THR A 523 -16.40 -11.12 9.69
N CYS A 524 -15.32 -11.78 9.26
CA CYS A 524 -15.03 -13.16 9.64
C CYS A 524 -14.88 -13.32 11.16
N SER A 525 -14.10 -12.43 11.78
CA SER A 525 -13.91 -12.43 13.24
C SER A 525 -15.24 -12.24 13.99
N GLN A 526 -16.10 -11.33 13.50
CA GLN A 526 -17.43 -11.11 14.07
C GLN A 526 -18.34 -12.32 13.94
N PHE A 527 -18.31 -13.05 12.81
CA PHE A 527 -19.06 -14.30 12.68
C PHE A 527 -18.58 -15.34 13.69
N MET A 528 -17.27 -15.51 13.82
CA MET A 528 -16.72 -16.48 14.75
C MET A 528 -17.01 -16.09 16.21
N ASP A 529 -16.90 -14.81 16.57
CA ASP A 529 -17.29 -14.33 17.91
C ASP A 529 -18.77 -14.60 18.23
N GLN A 530 -19.67 -14.49 17.24
CA GLN A 530 -21.08 -14.82 17.44
C GLN A 530 -21.27 -16.32 17.70
N ILE A 531 -20.58 -17.18 16.96
CA ILE A 531 -20.63 -18.64 17.15
C ILE A 531 -20.07 -19.00 18.53
N LEU A 532 -18.91 -18.47 18.90
CA LEU A 532 -18.25 -18.74 20.18
C LEU A 532 -19.12 -18.36 21.38
N ARG A 533 -19.86 -17.25 21.28
CA ARG A 533 -20.80 -16.82 22.33
C ARG A 533 -21.97 -17.77 22.51
N VAL A 534 -22.49 -18.35 21.43
CA VAL A 534 -23.63 -19.28 21.50
C VAL A 534 -23.17 -20.68 21.93
N GLU A 535 -21.95 -21.06 21.57
CA GLU A 535 -21.32 -22.33 21.97
C GLU A 535 -20.75 -22.33 23.40
N ASP A 536 -20.93 -21.25 24.17
CA ASP A 536 -20.41 -21.09 25.54
C ASP A 536 -18.90 -21.40 25.66
N CYS A 537 -18.13 -20.95 24.68
CA CYS A 537 -16.69 -21.13 24.67
C CYS A 537 -16.03 -20.19 25.69
N ARG A 538 -15.04 -20.72 26.44
CA ARG A 538 -14.35 -19.99 27.52
C ARG A 538 -13.54 -18.78 27.03
N HIS A 539 -13.04 -18.83 25.80
CA HIS A 539 -12.18 -17.81 25.21
C HIS A 539 -12.83 -17.24 23.95
N LEU A 540 -12.83 -15.91 23.84
CA LEU A 540 -13.34 -15.19 22.67
C LEU A 540 -12.16 -14.70 21.81
N LEU A 541 -12.39 -14.44 20.52
CA LEU A 541 -11.33 -13.93 19.65
C LEU A 541 -10.86 -12.53 20.08
N MET A 542 -11.71 -11.78 20.78
CA MET A 542 -11.37 -10.48 21.38
C MET A 542 -10.26 -10.56 22.44
N ASP A 543 -10.02 -11.73 23.03
CA ASP A 543 -8.95 -11.92 24.03
C ASP A 543 -7.56 -11.93 23.40
N ILE A 544 -7.46 -12.14 22.08
CA ILE A 544 -6.22 -12.09 21.31
C ILE A 544 -5.85 -10.63 21.04
N ARG A 545 -4.74 -10.17 21.62
CA ARG A 545 -4.26 -8.78 21.49
C ARG A 545 -3.69 -8.45 20.12
N ASP A 546 -3.13 -9.43 19.42
CA ASP A 546 -2.57 -9.26 18.08
C ASP A 546 -3.66 -9.45 17.01
N ASP A 547 -3.94 -8.39 16.27
CA ASP A 547 -4.94 -8.38 15.20
C ASP A 547 -4.62 -9.40 14.09
N ALA A 548 -3.35 -9.64 13.75
CA ALA A 548 -2.97 -10.56 12.68
C ALA A 548 -3.27 -12.01 13.09
N LEU A 549 -2.86 -12.40 14.31
CA LEU A 549 -3.15 -13.71 14.88
C LEU A 549 -4.65 -13.90 15.11
N ARG A 550 -5.38 -12.85 15.50
CA ARG A 550 -6.83 -12.91 15.64
C ARG A 550 -7.53 -13.22 14.32
N HIS A 551 -7.15 -12.53 13.24
CA HIS A 551 -7.74 -12.77 11.92
C HIS A 551 -7.40 -14.17 11.38
N GLU A 552 -6.21 -14.67 11.67
CA GLU A 552 -5.78 -16.01 11.27
C GLU A 552 -6.51 -17.10 12.06
N ALA A 553 -6.61 -16.96 13.38
CA ALA A 553 -7.44 -17.84 14.20
C ALA A 553 -8.90 -17.84 13.74
N ALA A 554 -9.47 -16.67 13.44
CA ALA A 554 -10.83 -16.56 12.91
C ALA A 554 -11.01 -17.27 11.57
N TYR A 555 -10.03 -17.14 10.65
CA TYR A 555 -10.06 -17.83 9.37
C TYR A 555 -9.98 -19.35 9.53
N LEU A 556 -9.06 -19.85 10.36
CA LEU A 556 -8.95 -21.29 10.65
C LEU A 556 -10.24 -21.83 11.26
N MET A 557 -10.85 -21.09 12.19
CA MET A 557 -12.15 -21.45 12.78
C MET A 557 -13.26 -21.49 11.74
N ALA A 558 -13.29 -20.54 10.81
CA ALA A 558 -14.26 -20.53 9.73
C ALA A 558 -14.07 -21.74 8.80
N CYS A 559 -12.83 -22.13 8.47
CA CYS A 559 -12.55 -23.35 7.71
C CYS A 559 -13.02 -24.61 8.45
N MET A 560 -12.74 -24.72 9.75
CA MET A 560 -13.18 -25.86 10.56
C MET A 560 -14.71 -25.93 10.67
N ALA A 561 -15.37 -24.80 10.94
CA ALA A 561 -16.83 -24.74 11.01
C ALA A 561 -17.48 -25.16 9.69
N GLU A 562 -16.88 -24.79 8.56
CA GLU A 562 -17.35 -25.22 7.26
C GLU A 562 -17.13 -26.72 7.00
N HIS A 563 -15.96 -27.26 7.36
CA HIS A 563 -15.68 -28.70 7.24
C HIS A 563 -16.69 -29.56 8.02
N LEU A 564 -17.08 -29.11 9.22
CA LEU A 564 -17.95 -29.89 10.11
C LEU A 564 -19.43 -29.87 9.72
N VAL A 565 -19.97 -28.73 9.26
CA VAL A 565 -21.43 -28.56 9.04
C VAL A 565 -21.80 -28.01 7.66
N GLY A 566 -20.84 -27.51 6.90
CA GLY A 566 -21.04 -26.90 5.59
C GLY A 566 -21.54 -25.45 5.67
N ASN A 567 -21.27 -24.69 4.60
CA ASN A 567 -21.53 -23.25 4.52
C ASN A 567 -22.98 -22.83 4.85
N ASN A 568 -23.98 -23.56 4.35
CA ASN A 568 -25.39 -23.18 4.52
C ASN A 568 -25.84 -23.30 5.97
N LYS A 569 -25.42 -24.37 6.67
CA LYS A 569 -25.79 -24.59 8.07
C LYS A 569 -25.11 -23.61 9.02
N VAL A 570 -23.86 -23.22 8.71
CA VAL A 570 -23.17 -22.16 9.46
C VAL A 570 -23.90 -20.83 9.28
N GLN A 571 -24.35 -20.50 8.06
CA GLN A 571 -25.13 -19.28 7.83
C GLN A 571 -26.48 -19.33 8.58
N GLU A 572 -27.19 -20.45 8.57
CA GLU A 572 -28.44 -20.61 9.33
C GLU A 572 -28.23 -20.45 10.83
N ALA A 573 -27.12 -20.95 11.37
CA ALA A 573 -26.75 -20.78 12.78
C ALA A 573 -26.49 -19.30 13.12
N LEU A 574 -25.77 -18.58 12.25
CA LEU A 574 -25.51 -17.14 12.39
C LEU A 574 -26.80 -16.31 12.33
N ASP A 575 -27.67 -16.59 11.37
CA ASP A 575 -28.92 -15.85 11.17
C ASP A 575 -29.89 -16.05 12.35
N ASN A 576 -29.96 -17.27 12.90
CA ASN A 576 -30.84 -17.62 14.02
C ASN A 576 -30.21 -17.39 15.41
N LYS A 577 -28.92 -17.04 15.48
CA LYS A 577 -28.13 -17.00 16.73
C LYS A 577 -28.23 -18.32 17.51
N ALA A 578 -28.16 -19.43 16.78
CA ALA A 578 -28.27 -20.79 17.30
C ALA A 578 -26.88 -21.47 17.30
N PRO A 579 -26.68 -22.51 18.14
CA PRO A 579 -25.45 -23.29 18.09
C PRO A 579 -25.31 -24.00 16.74
N LEU A 580 -24.09 -24.39 16.39
CA LEU A 580 -23.84 -25.16 15.17
C LEU A 580 -24.58 -26.50 15.25
N PRO A 581 -25.21 -26.99 14.17
CA PRO A 581 -25.96 -28.24 14.19
C PRO A 581 -25.03 -29.46 14.17
N LEU A 582 -24.29 -29.67 15.27
CA LEU A 582 -23.33 -30.76 15.46
C LEU A 582 -23.89 -31.83 16.42
N THR A 583 -23.31 -33.03 16.38
CA THR A 583 -23.57 -34.05 17.40
C THR A 583 -22.84 -33.70 18.70
N LEU A 584 -23.31 -34.24 19.84
CA LEU A 584 -22.69 -33.97 21.16
C LEU A 584 -21.17 -34.22 21.20
N PRO A 585 -20.61 -35.31 20.63
CA PRO A 585 -19.15 -35.50 20.55
C PRO A 585 -18.45 -34.41 19.73
N GLN A 586 -18.99 -34.09 18.55
CA GLN A 586 -18.44 -33.07 17.66
C GLN A 586 -18.43 -31.67 18.29
N HIS A 587 -19.39 -31.34 19.16
CA HIS A 587 -19.35 -30.09 19.92
C HIS A 587 -18.19 -30.06 20.93
N GLU A 588 -17.89 -31.17 21.62
CA GLU A 588 -16.78 -31.23 22.57
C GLU A 588 -15.43 -31.12 21.86
N ASP A 589 -15.28 -31.79 20.72
CA ASP A 589 -14.05 -31.76 19.93
C ASP A 589 -13.82 -30.39 19.28
N PHE A 590 -14.88 -29.78 18.73
CA PHE A 590 -14.83 -28.42 18.20
C PHE A 590 -14.42 -27.40 19.28
N ARG A 591 -15.00 -27.51 20.50
CA ARG A 591 -14.64 -26.65 21.64
C ARG A 591 -13.20 -26.86 22.09
N ARG A 592 -12.73 -28.11 22.14
CA ARG A 592 -11.35 -28.44 22.51
C ARG A 592 -10.36 -27.89 21.47
N TRP A 593 -10.70 -28.01 20.19
CA TRP A 593 -9.90 -27.47 19.08
C TRP A 593 -9.84 -25.94 19.13
N ILE A 594 -10.98 -25.25 19.29
CA ILE A 594 -11.04 -23.79 19.45
C ILE A 594 -10.17 -23.35 20.63
N ALA A 595 -10.33 -24.00 21.79
CA ALA A 595 -9.57 -23.63 22.98
C ALA A 595 -8.06 -23.76 22.75
N ALA A 596 -7.62 -24.80 22.05
CA ALA A 596 -6.22 -24.99 21.69
C ALA A 596 -5.70 -23.88 20.74
N VAL A 597 -6.47 -23.55 19.70
CA VAL A 597 -6.09 -22.50 18.72
C VAL A 597 -6.04 -21.13 19.38
N VAL A 598 -7.01 -20.78 20.23
CA VAL A 598 -7.03 -19.49 20.93
C VAL A 598 -5.95 -19.42 22.00
N ASP A 599 -5.71 -20.48 22.77
CA ASP A 599 -4.63 -20.51 23.77
C ASP A 599 -3.26 -20.34 23.13
N GLU A 600 -3.04 -20.92 21.95
CA GLU A 600 -1.77 -20.80 21.23
C GLU A 600 -1.59 -19.40 20.64
N ALA A 601 -2.67 -18.81 20.08
CA ALA A 601 -2.68 -17.42 19.63
C ALA A 601 -2.45 -16.43 20.78
N MET A 602 -3.02 -16.68 21.97
CA MET A 602 -2.80 -15.87 23.18
C MET A 602 -1.35 -15.97 23.71
N LYS A 603 -0.68 -17.11 23.51
CA LYS A 603 0.74 -17.30 23.89
C LYS A 603 1.72 -16.60 22.93
N GLY A 604 1.24 -15.99 21.84
CA GLY A 604 2.07 -15.23 20.90
C GLY A 604 3.02 -16.08 20.07
N LYS A 605 2.70 -17.35 19.82
CA LYS A 605 3.51 -18.21 18.94
C LYS A 605 3.27 -17.86 17.47
N ASN A 606 4.30 -18.07 16.65
CA ASN A 606 4.32 -17.69 15.22
C ASN A 606 3.25 -18.41 14.39
N ARG A 607 2.84 -17.79 13.28
CA ARG A 607 1.83 -18.26 12.29
C ARG A 607 2.01 -19.72 11.85
N THR A 608 3.26 -20.15 11.64
CA THR A 608 3.61 -21.53 11.30
C THR A 608 3.22 -22.55 12.37
N ALA A 609 3.35 -22.20 13.66
CA ALA A 609 2.97 -23.09 14.75
C ALA A 609 1.44 -23.28 14.83
N LEU A 610 0.67 -22.24 14.49
CA LEU A 610 -0.80 -22.32 14.40
C LEU A 610 -1.24 -23.23 13.25
N HIS A 611 -0.60 -23.14 12.08
CA HIS A 611 -0.89 -24.00 10.94
C HIS A 611 -0.49 -25.47 11.16
N ASP A 612 0.72 -25.73 11.67
CA ASP A 612 1.20 -27.10 11.95
C ASP A 612 0.31 -27.82 12.98
N GLN A 613 -0.14 -27.08 14.00
CA GLN A 613 -1.02 -27.62 15.02
C GLN A 613 -2.44 -27.84 14.48
N ASN A 614 -2.94 -26.95 13.61
CA ASN A 614 -4.20 -27.16 12.92
C ASN A 614 -4.19 -28.43 12.07
N GLU A 615 -3.16 -28.66 11.24
CA GLU A 615 -3.03 -29.90 10.46
C GLU A 615 -2.98 -31.15 11.35
N SER A 616 -2.30 -31.07 12.50
CA SER A 616 -2.23 -32.18 13.44
C SER A 616 -3.59 -32.51 14.06
N LEU A 617 -4.41 -31.50 14.36
CA LEU A 617 -5.70 -31.67 14.99
C LEU A 617 -6.80 -32.04 13.99
N VAL A 618 -6.76 -31.51 12.75
CA VAL A 618 -7.67 -31.89 11.66
C VAL A 618 -7.49 -33.37 11.31
N LYS A 619 -6.24 -33.88 11.25
CA LYS A 619 -5.99 -35.32 11.03
C LYS A 619 -6.59 -36.21 12.11
N VAL A 620 -6.55 -35.78 13.38
CA VAL A 620 -7.16 -36.53 14.49
C VAL A 620 -8.68 -36.56 14.35
N LEU A 621 -9.30 -35.46 13.91
CA LEU A 621 -10.74 -35.38 13.67
C LEU A 621 -11.19 -36.22 12.46
N ASP A 622 -10.41 -36.25 11.38
CA ASP A 622 -10.71 -37.06 10.19
C ASP A 622 -10.56 -38.58 10.45
N ASP A 623 -9.60 -38.99 11.29
CA ASP A 623 -9.41 -40.38 11.71
C ASP A 623 -10.54 -40.88 12.63
N GLU A 624 -11.12 -40.00 13.46
CA GLU A 624 -12.25 -40.31 14.35
C GLU A 624 -13.61 -40.27 13.62
N CYS A 625 -13.77 -39.48 12.56
CA CYS A 625 -14.99 -39.39 11.75
C CYS A 625 -15.10 -40.54 10.70
N SER A 626 -13.98 -41.24 10.43
CA SER A 626 -13.90 -42.37 9.50
C SER A 626 -14.14 -43.75 10.16
N GLN A 627 -14.36 -43.80 11.48
CA GLN A 627 -14.80 -44.97 12.25
C GLN A 627 -16.28 -44.88 12.61
#